data_AF-A0A0W0VEH4-F1
#
_entry.id   AF-A0A0W0VEH4-F1
#
_cell.length_a   1.000
_cell.length_b   1.000
_cell.length_c   1.000
_cell.angle_alpha   90.00
_cell.angle_beta   90.00
_cell.angle_gamma   90.00
#
_symmetry.space_group_name_H-M   'P 1'
#
loop_
_entity.id
_entity.type
_entity.pdbx_description
1 polymer ?
#
loop_
_entity_poly.entity_id
_entity_poly.type
_entity_poly.pdbx_seq_one_letter_code
_entity_poly.pdbx_strand_id
1 'polypeptide(L)'
;MIFVIIEMQPRMRFNPFVPQIDIFSLYQETKFHERESRSSFISYHNFNQVNERINHLAFKRFLLLEMLVDNYYQIPRTRNEFLGSINRASFHMGSFQQELPHRASAAATRSPVQFDQEAASPRPTVVPTPFSHIPAPDAAKKKAAQDMASKLGDDLPTECNDPITMMPLLDPIEINKRVYNRDTASNLIKNGKFQDPFTRETIDPTTAKSADYMLDAIVQHDEVKQGKKPALLDSHKNTDVHPLKDLLQVWEDLLSKQSQTMIHS
;
A
#
# COMPACT_ATOMS: atom_id res chain seq x y z
N MET A 1 -14.74 18.88 4.37
CA MET A 1 -13.56 18.24 3.77
C MET A 1 -13.07 19.11 2.63
N ILE A 2 -11.78 19.47 2.64
CA ILE A 2 -11.17 20.33 1.62
C ILE A 2 -9.99 19.58 1.02
N PHE A 3 -9.80 19.75 -0.28
CA PHE A 3 -8.66 19.23 -1.01
C PHE A 3 -7.73 20.37 -1.38
N VAL A 4 -6.45 20.20 -1.06
CA VAL A 4 -5.40 21.15 -1.44
C VAL A 4 -4.58 20.52 -2.55
N ILE A 5 -4.50 21.21 -3.69
CA ILE A 5 -3.69 20.80 -4.82
C ILE A 5 -2.48 21.72 -4.90
N ILE A 6 -1.29 21.15 -4.79
CA ILE A 6 0.00 21.82 -4.91
C ILE A 6 0.62 21.39 -6.24
N GLU A 7 0.62 22.27 -7.23
CA GLU A 7 1.28 22.08 -8.51
C GLU A 7 2.81 22.15 -8.31
N MET A 8 3.50 21.03 -8.56
CA MET A 8 4.96 20.94 -8.43
C MET A 8 5.62 21.37 -9.73
N GLN A 9 6.65 22.20 -9.61
CA GLN A 9 7.46 22.59 -10.75
C GLN A 9 8.26 21.40 -11.29
N PRO A 10 8.53 21.32 -12.61
CA PRO A 10 9.28 20.21 -13.21
C PRO A 10 10.64 19.92 -12.54
N ARG A 11 11.30 20.96 -12.03
CA ARG A 11 12.63 20.88 -11.39
C ARG A 11 12.59 20.68 -9.87
N MET A 12 11.41 20.68 -9.27
CA MET A 12 11.25 20.52 -7.83
C MET A 12 11.56 19.07 -7.44
N ARG A 13 12.52 18.92 -6.52
CA ARG A 13 12.97 17.62 -6.02
C ARG A 13 12.07 17.18 -4.88
N PHE A 14 10.98 16.53 -5.23
CA PHE A 14 10.08 15.91 -4.27
C PHE A 14 9.92 14.43 -4.59
N ASN A 15 10.26 13.60 -3.62
CA ASN A 15 10.05 12.15 -3.66
C ASN A 15 9.21 11.73 -2.45
N PRO A 16 7.92 11.38 -2.65
CA PRO A 16 7.04 10.97 -1.57
C PRO A 16 7.29 9.53 -1.09
N PHE A 17 8.32 8.85 -1.59
CA PHE A 17 8.66 7.48 -1.21
C PHE A 17 9.91 7.38 -0.32
N VAL A 18 10.43 8.52 0.15
CA VAL A 18 11.55 8.57 1.10
C VAL A 18 10.98 8.69 2.52
N PRO A 19 11.44 7.94 3.53
CA PRO A 19 10.88 7.95 4.89
C PRO A 19 10.87 9.32 5.60
N GLN A 20 11.60 10.31 5.08
CA GLN A 20 11.71 11.66 5.62
C GLN A 20 11.16 12.68 4.62
N ILE A 21 9.88 12.57 4.29
CA ILE A 21 9.20 13.50 3.38
C ILE A 21 8.99 14.83 4.10
N ASP A 22 9.78 15.86 3.78
CA ASP A 22 9.54 17.22 4.29
C ASP A 22 8.53 17.97 3.42
N ILE A 23 7.25 17.62 3.61
CA ILE A 23 6.10 18.26 2.92
C ILE A 23 6.03 19.76 3.25
N PHE A 24 6.53 20.19 4.41
CA PHE A 24 6.57 21.60 4.79
C PHE A 24 7.56 22.37 3.92
N SER A 25 8.75 21.82 3.72
CA SER A 25 9.75 22.41 2.81
C SER A 25 9.22 22.52 1.38
N LEU A 26 8.52 21.49 0.88
CA LEU A 26 7.85 21.53 -0.43
C LEU A 26 6.84 22.69 -0.53
N TYR A 27 5.98 22.82 0.48
CA TYR A 27 4.96 23.87 0.53
C TYR A 27 5.58 25.27 0.55
N GLN A 28 6.65 25.48 1.33
CA GLN A 28 7.37 26.74 1.39
C GLN A 28 8.07 27.09 0.08
N GLU A 29 8.73 26.11 -0.56
CA GLU A 29 9.38 26.28 -1.86
C GLU A 29 8.34 26.66 -2.94
N THR A 30 7.19 26.00 -2.93
CA THR A 30 6.09 26.32 -3.85
C THR A 30 5.53 27.72 -3.59
N LYS A 31 5.33 28.10 -2.32
CA LYS A 31 4.89 29.46 -1.93
C LYS A 31 5.89 30.54 -2.33
N PHE A 32 7.19 30.25 -2.26
CA PHE A 32 8.23 31.15 -2.73
C PHE A 32 8.11 31.37 -4.24
N HIS A 33 7.95 30.30 -5.03
CA HIS A 33 7.78 30.42 -6.48
C HIS A 33 6.46 31.07 -6.91
N GLU A 34 5.36 30.91 -6.16
CA GLU A 34 4.11 31.66 -6.43
C GLU A 34 4.35 33.17 -6.36
N ARG A 35 5.15 33.63 -5.39
CA ARG A 35 5.49 35.05 -5.22
C ARG A 35 6.38 35.56 -6.35
N GLU A 36 7.35 34.75 -6.77
CA GLU A 36 8.31 35.11 -7.83
C GLU A 36 7.64 35.15 -9.21
N SER A 37 6.82 34.15 -9.54
CA SER A 37 6.17 34.01 -10.85
C SER A 37 4.82 34.72 -10.97
N ARG A 38 4.30 35.30 -9.86
CA ARG A 38 2.94 35.87 -9.75
C ARG A 38 1.83 34.93 -10.22
N SER A 39 2.09 33.63 -10.18
CA SER A 39 1.17 32.58 -10.61
C SER A 39 0.80 31.71 -9.42
N SER A 40 -0.47 31.32 -9.32
CA SER A 40 -0.90 30.43 -8.23
C SER A 40 -0.63 28.97 -8.62
N PHE A 41 0.11 28.29 -7.76
CA PHE A 41 0.43 26.87 -7.81
C PHE A 41 -0.28 26.08 -6.72
N ILE A 42 -0.92 26.75 -5.75
CA ILE A 42 -1.65 26.12 -4.65
C ILE A 42 -3.11 26.50 -4.76
N SER A 43 -3.97 25.50 -4.96
CA SER A 43 -5.41 25.70 -5.12
C SER A 43 -6.20 24.84 -4.13
N TYR A 44 -7.39 25.34 -3.76
CA TYR A 44 -8.26 24.74 -2.74
C TYR A 44 -9.60 24.41 -3.37
N HIS A 45 -10.05 23.17 -3.23
CA HIS A 45 -11.24 22.67 -3.89
C HIS A 45 -12.09 21.85 -2.93
N ASN A 46 -13.40 21.86 -3.15
CA ASN A 46 -14.30 20.88 -2.55
C ASN A 46 -14.26 19.57 -3.37
N PHE A 47 -14.77 18.48 -2.80
CA PHE A 47 -14.77 17.16 -3.44
C PHE A 47 -15.22 17.17 -4.91
N ASN A 48 -16.29 17.93 -5.22
CA ASN A 48 -16.88 17.96 -6.56
C ASN A 48 -16.01 18.68 -7.60
N GLN A 49 -15.20 19.65 -7.19
CA GLN A 49 -14.36 20.47 -8.07
C GLN A 49 -12.96 19.89 -8.30
N VAL A 50 -12.53 18.95 -7.46
CA VAL A 50 -11.18 18.38 -7.55
C VAL A 50 -10.99 17.55 -8.81
N ASN A 51 -12.00 16.77 -9.21
CA ASN A 51 -11.91 15.89 -10.38
C ASN A 51 -11.68 16.70 -11.66
N GLU A 52 -12.44 17.78 -11.83
CA GLU A 52 -12.27 18.71 -12.94
C GLU A 52 -10.88 19.34 -12.90
N ARG A 53 -10.44 19.81 -11.73
CA ARG A 53 -9.11 20.43 -11.60
C ARG A 53 -7.97 19.47 -11.91
N ILE A 54 -8.03 18.22 -11.44
CA ILE A 54 -7.00 17.22 -11.69
C ILE A 54 -6.92 16.88 -13.17
N ASN A 55 -8.05 16.77 -13.87
CA ASN A 55 -8.07 16.50 -15.30
C ASN A 55 -7.36 17.62 -16.09
N HIS A 56 -7.48 18.87 -15.66
CA HIS A 56 -6.71 19.99 -16.22
C HIS A 56 -5.21 19.95 -15.91
N LEU A 57 -4.79 19.13 -14.95
CA LEU A 57 -3.40 18.97 -14.50
C LEU A 57 -2.76 17.66 -14.99
N ALA A 58 -3.39 16.93 -15.92
CA ALA A 58 -2.95 15.60 -16.37
C ALA A 58 -1.48 15.48 -16.81
N PHE A 59 -0.87 16.58 -17.27
CA PHE A 59 0.53 16.63 -17.71
C PHE A 59 1.48 17.31 -16.72
N LYS A 60 1.00 17.69 -15.54
CA LYS A 60 1.76 18.37 -14.50
C LYS A 60 1.99 17.44 -13.32
N ARG A 61 3.13 17.60 -12.65
CA ARG A 61 3.36 16.97 -11.35
C ARG A 61 2.56 17.78 -10.32
N PHE A 62 1.75 17.12 -9.50
CA PHE A 62 1.03 17.78 -8.41
C PHE A 62 0.93 16.87 -7.18
N LEU A 63 0.75 17.48 -6.02
CA LEU A 63 0.47 16.83 -4.75
C LEU A 63 -0.97 17.17 -4.33
N LEU A 64 -1.74 16.18 -3.92
CA LEU A 64 -3.11 16.33 -3.43
C LEU A 64 -3.15 15.99 -1.93
N LEU A 65 -3.69 16.91 -1.13
CA LEU A 65 -3.87 16.72 0.31
C LEU A 65 -5.36 16.74 0.65
N GLU A 66 -5.86 15.69 1.31
CA GLU A 66 -7.23 15.62 1.82
C GLU A 66 -7.26 16.07 3.29
N MET A 67 -7.92 17.19 3.58
CA MET A 67 -7.97 17.79 4.91
C MET A 67 -9.39 17.72 5.50
N LEU A 68 -9.50 17.12 6.69
CA LEU A 68 -10.71 17.16 7.51
C LEU A 68 -10.86 18.56 8.12
N VAL A 69 -12.03 19.17 7.96
CA VAL A 69 -12.26 20.57 8.34
C VAL A 69 -12.82 20.59 9.75
N ASP A 70 -12.04 21.06 10.71
CA ASP A 70 -12.58 21.57 11.98
C ASP A 70 -12.07 22.96 12.34
N ASN A 71 -11.20 23.60 11.53
CA ASN A 71 -10.78 24.98 11.74
C ASN A 71 -10.38 25.64 10.42
N TYR A 72 -10.52 26.97 10.40
CA TYR A 72 -10.31 27.90 9.28
C TYR A 72 -9.29 27.50 8.21
N TYR A 73 -9.60 27.90 6.97
CA TYR A 73 -8.90 27.75 5.68
C TYR A 73 -7.39 28.11 5.61
N GLN A 74 -6.71 28.32 6.74
CA GLN A 74 -5.31 28.70 6.78
C GLN A 74 -4.43 27.49 7.04
N ILE A 75 -3.67 27.08 6.02
CA ILE A 75 -2.49 26.25 6.20
C ILE A 75 -1.49 27.04 7.07
N PRO A 76 -1.13 26.57 8.27
CA PRO A 76 -0.24 27.30 9.17
C PRO A 76 1.11 27.58 8.52
N ARG A 77 1.68 28.76 8.77
CA ARG A 77 3.00 29.14 8.25
C ARG A 77 4.15 28.54 9.07
N THR A 78 3.86 28.06 10.26
CA THR A 78 4.82 27.53 11.23
C THR A 78 4.88 26.01 11.14
N ARG A 79 6.11 25.47 11.17
CA ARG A 79 6.40 24.04 10.92
C ARG A 79 5.60 23.10 11.82
N ASN A 80 5.54 23.39 13.12
CA ASN A 80 4.92 22.51 14.10
C ASN A 80 3.39 22.42 13.94
N GLU A 81 2.72 23.53 13.64
CA GLU A 81 1.28 23.57 13.40
C GLU A 81 0.91 22.89 12.07
N PHE A 82 1.75 23.07 11.05
CA PHE A 82 1.61 22.41 9.75
C PHE A 82 1.75 20.89 9.84
N LEU A 83 2.75 20.40 10.59
CA LEU A 83 2.92 18.97 10.85
C LEU A 83 1.71 18.38 11.62
N GLY A 84 1.12 19.15 12.54
CA GLY A 84 -0.11 18.78 13.23
C GLY A 84 -1.32 18.64 12.29
N SER A 85 -1.43 19.48 11.25
CA SER A 85 -2.47 19.37 10.22
C SER A 85 -2.24 18.20 9.25
N ILE A 86 -0.98 17.91 8.93
CA ILE A 86 -0.56 16.78 8.08
C ILE A 86 -0.82 15.43 8.74
N ASN A 87 -0.52 15.30 10.04
CA ASN A 87 -0.78 14.07 10.79
C ASN A 87 -2.29 13.73 10.88
N ARG A 88 -3.17 14.67 10.56
CA ARG A 88 -4.63 14.50 10.49
C ARG A 88 -5.17 14.42 9.06
N ALA A 89 -4.30 14.51 8.06
CA ALA A 89 -4.66 14.47 6.64
C ALA A 89 -4.49 13.05 6.08
N SER A 90 -5.35 12.69 5.12
CA SER A 90 -5.20 11.46 4.33
C SER A 90 -4.46 11.79 3.03
N PHE A 91 -3.50 10.95 2.63
CA PHE A 91 -2.64 11.18 1.46
C PHE A 91 -3.12 10.38 0.26
N HIS A 92 -3.20 11.03 -0.91
CA HIS A 92 -3.49 10.37 -2.19
C HIS A 92 -2.48 10.82 -3.24
N MET A 93 -1.91 9.85 -3.96
CA MET A 93 -0.97 10.12 -5.06
C MET A 93 -1.54 9.54 -6.38
N GLY A 94 -2.16 10.41 -7.20
CA GLY A 94 -2.81 10.03 -8.46
C GLY A 94 -4.14 10.76 -8.69
N SER A 95 -4.74 10.56 -9.86
CA SER A 95 -6.03 11.18 -10.20
C SER A 95 -7.14 10.69 -9.27
N PHE A 96 -8.05 11.59 -8.87
CA PHE A 96 -9.33 11.16 -8.31
C PHE A 96 -9.94 10.12 -9.25
N GLN A 97 -10.32 8.97 -8.71
CA GLN A 97 -10.94 7.89 -9.48
C GLN A 97 -12.18 8.45 -10.20
N GLN A 98 -12.09 8.57 -11.53
CA GLN A 98 -13.27 8.62 -12.36
C GLN A 98 -13.79 7.18 -12.41
N GLU A 99 -15.01 6.94 -11.95
CA GLU A 99 -15.71 5.69 -12.24
C GLU A 99 -15.71 5.52 -13.76
N LEU A 100 -15.04 4.46 -14.24
CA LEU A 100 -15.17 4.05 -15.63
C LEU A 100 -16.62 3.59 -15.81
N PRO A 101 -17.42 4.21 -16.71
CA PRO A 101 -18.74 3.69 -16.99
C PRO A 101 -18.58 2.27 -17.54
N HIS A 102 -19.21 1.30 -16.87
CA HIS A 102 -19.27 -0.07 -17.35
C HIS A 102 -19.89 -0.07 -18.75
N ARG A 103 -19.04 -0.31 -19.75
CA ARG A 103 -19.49 -0.62 -21.11
C ARG A 103 -20.05 -2.04 -21.07
N ALA A 104 -21.34 -2.15 -20.78
CA ALA A 104 -22.08 -3.38 -21.01
C ALA A 104 -22.06 -3.65 -22.52
N SER A 105 -21.21 -4.59 -22.95
CA SER A 105 -21.29 -5.15 -24.28
C SER A 105 -22.13 -6.42 -24.21
N ALA A 106 -23.34 -6.37 -24.76
CA ALA A 106 -23.64 -7.17 -25.94
C ALA A 106 -24.99 -6.74 -26.54
N ALA A 107 -24.97 -6.52 -27.84
CA ALA A 107 -26.13 -6.24 -28.67
C ALA A 107 -27.12 -7.41 -28.69
N ALA A 108 -28.41 -7.10 -28.65
CA ALA A 108 -29.43 -7.88 -29.34
C ALA A 108 -30.57 -6.94 -29.78
N THR A 109 -30.57 -6.65 -31.07
CA THR A 109 -31.67 -6.04 -31.80
C THR A 109 -32.90 -6.96 -31.76
N ARG A 110 -34.06 -6.47 -31.30
CA ARG A 110 -35.38 -6.51 -31.98
C ARG A 110 -36.54 -6.21 -31.01
N SER A 111 -37.22 -5.09 -31.31
CA SER A 111 -38.64 -4.70 -31.18
C SER A 111 -39.52 -5.07 -29.96
N PRO A 112 -40.51 -4.21 -29.62
CA PRO A 112 -41.28 -4.28 -28.38
C PRO A 112 -42.54 -5.13 -28.52
N VAL A 113 -42.81 -6.01 -27.57
CA VAL A 113 -44.16 -6.55 -27.30
C VAL A 113 -44.33 -6.72 -25.78
N GLN A 114 -45.50 -6.31 -25.30
CA GLN A 114 -45.95 -6.23 -23.91
C GLN A 114 -46.30 -7.60 -23.27
N PHE A 115 -46.47 -7.54 -21.94
CA PHE A 115 -47.31 -8.35 -21.02
C PHE A 115 -46.65 -9.38 -20.08
N ASP A 116 -46.91 -9.08 -18.79
CA ASP A 116 -47.15 -9.89 -17.59
C ASP A 116 -46.06 -10.62 -16.77
N GLN A 117 -46.05 -10.19 -15.48
CA GLN A 117 -45.94 -10.92 -14.22
C GLN A 117 -45.22 -12.29 -14.19
N GLU A 118 -44.14 -12.39 -13.39
CA GLU A 118 -44.14 -13.17 -12.15
C GLU A 118 -42.85 -12.94 -11.33
N ALA A 119 -43.01 -12.76 -10.03
CA ALA A 119 -41.95 -12.49 -9.08
C ALA A 119 -41.18 -13.78 -8.74
N ALA A 120 -39.96 -13.92 -9.28
CA ALA A 120 -38.97 -14.88 -8.77
C ALA A 120 -37.92 -14.13 -7.95
N SER A 121 -37.89 -14.39 -6.63
CA SER A 121 -36.84 -13.87 -5.74
C SER A 121 -35.45 -14.24 -6.29
N PRO A 122 -34.51 -13.29 -6.43
CA PRO A 122 -33.17 -13.62 -6.87
C PRO A 122 -32.45 -14.41 -5.77
N ARG A 123 -32.01 -15.62 -6.10
CA ARG A 123 -31.02 -16.36 -5.29
C ARG A 123 -29.77 -15.47 -5.15
N PRO A 124 -29.14 -15.39 -3.96
CA PRO A 124 -27.92 -14.63 -3.81
C PRO A 124 -26.82 -15.29 -4.65
N THR A 125 -26.34 -14.58 -5.66
CA THR A 125 -25.12 -14.93 -6.38
C THR A 125 -23.99 -14.88 -5.36
N VAL A 126 -23.46 -16.04 -4.97
CA VAL A 126 -22.27 -16.13 -4.11
C VAL A 126 -21.11 -15.57 -4.94
N VAL A 127 -20.75 -14.31 -4.72
CA VAL A 127 -19.53 -13.74 -5.28
C VAL A 127 -18.36 -14.49 -4.62
N PRO A 128 -17.53 -15.24 -5.38
CA PRO A 128 -16.42 -15.97 -4.81
C PRO A 128 -15.52 -15.00 -4.05
N THR A 129 -15.26 -15.29 -2.78
CA THR A 129 -14.27 -14.53 -2.00
C THR A 129 -12.91 -14.63 -2.71
N PRO A 130 -12.19 -13.50 -2.87
CA PRO A 130 -10.82 -13.52 -3.37
C PRO A 130 -9.98 -14.50 -2.52
N PHE A 131 -9.15 -15.31 -3.18
CA PHE A 131 -8.24 -16.28 -2.55
C PHE A 131 -8.86 -17.48 -1.83
N SER A 132 -10.12 -17.82 -2.12
CA SER A 132 -10.77 -19.01 -1.57
C SER A 132 -10.08 -20.33 -1.92
N HIS A 133 -9.24 -20.36 -2.96
CA HIS A 133 -8.43 -21.53 -3.35
C HIS A 133 -7.17 -21.72 -2.50
N ILE A 134 -6.77 -20.73 -1.70
CA ILE A 134 -5.57 -20.80 -0.86
C ILE A 134 -5.97 -21.32 0.52
N PRO A 135 -5.38 -22.41 1.02
CA PRO A 135 -5.67 -22.90 2.37
C PRO A 135 -5.27 -21.84 3.43
N ALA A 136 -5.99 -21.82 4.55
CA ALA A 136 -5.57 -21.03 5.71
C ALA A 136 -4.28 -21.63 6.30
N PRO A 137 -3.37 -20.81 6.84
CA PRO A 137 -2.17 -21.31 7.49
C PRO A 137 -2.52 -22.16 8.72
N ASP A 138 -1.64 -23.09 9.04
CA ASP A 138 -1.76 -23.91 10.25
C ASP A 138 -1.87 -23.01 11.51
N ALA A 139 -2.83 -23.33 12.37
CA ALA A 139 -3.15 -22.51 13.53
C ALA A 139 -2.01 -22.45 14.56
N ALA A 140 -1.24 -23.54 14.71
CA ALA A 140 -0.10 -23.58 15.61
C ALA A 140 1.05 -22.74 15.06
N LYS A 141 1.34 -22.81 13.76
CA LYS A 141 2.32 -21.94 13.09
C LYS A 141 1.95 -20.47 13.21
N LYS A 142 0.70 -20.11 12.92
CA LYS A 142 0.21 -18.73 13.04
C LYS A 142 0.37 -18.19 14.46
N LYS A 143 0.03 -18.99 15.46
CA LYS A 143 0.19 -18.60 16.87
C LYS A 143 1.66 -18.42 17.24
N ALA A 144 2.54 -19.35 16.85
CA ALA A 144 3.97 -19.24 17.12
C ALA A 144 4.58 -17.98 16.48
N ALA A 145 4.20 -17.66 15.24
CA ALA A 145 4.62 -16.44 14.57
C ALA A 145 4.07 -15.19 15.27
N GLN A 146 2.81 -15.20 15.71
CA GLN A 146 2.21 -14.08 16.46
C GLN A 146 2.92 -13.83 17.80
N ASP A 147 3.20 -14.89 18.56
CA ASP A 147 3.90 -14.82 19.83
C ASP A 147 5.34 -14.29 19.62
N MET A 148 6.03 -14.76 18.57
CA MET A 148 7.37 -14.30 18.24
C MET A 148 7.39 -12.85 17.74
N ALA A 149 6.46 -12.45 16.88
CA ALA A 149 6.32 -11.06 16.43
C ALA A 149 6.10 -10.12 17.62
N SER A 150 5.27 -10.54 18.58
CA SER A 150 5.03 -9.79 19.81
C SER A 150 6.28 -9.70 20.70
N LYS A 151 7.10 -10.76 20.74
CA LYS A 151 8.38 -10.79 21.47
C LYS A 151 9.42 -9.88 20.81
N LEU A 152 9.51 -9.88 19.48
CA LEU A 152 10.49 -9.11 18.72
C LEU A 152 10.14 -7.61 18.70
N GLY A 153 8.86 -7.24 18.62
CA GLY A 153 8.43 -5.85 18.57
C GLY A 153 9.13 -5.08 17.45
N ASP A 154 9.84 -4.01 17.80
CA ASP A 154 10.58 -3.16 16.85
C ASP A 154 11.78 -3.88 16.19
N ASP A 155 12.24 -5.00 16.74
CA ASP A 155 13.30 -5.82 16.15
C ASP A 155 12.78 -6.79 15.07
N LEU A 156 11.46 -6.81 14.80
CA LEU A 156 10.90 -7.61 13.72
C LEU A 156 11.33 -7.02 12.36
N PRO A 157 11.95 -7.82 11.46
CA PRO A 157 12.34 -7.32 10.14
C PRO A 157 11.16 -6.77 9.36
N THR A 158 11.38 -5.69 8.62
CA THR A 158 10.32 -5.03 7.83
C THR A 158 9.72 -5.95 6.77
N GLU A 159 10.50 -6.92 6.28
CA GLU A 159 10.10 -7.94 5.31
C GLU A 159 9.09 -8.94 5.88
N CYS A 160 9.00 -9.05 7.21
CA CYS A 160 8.03 -9.87 7.92
C CYS A 160 6.71 -9.11 8.19
N ASN A 161 6.61 -7.86 7.77
CA ASN A 161 5.40 -7.05 7.89
C ASN A 161 4.68 -6.91 6.55
N ASP A 162 3.36 -6.82 6.62
CA ASP A 162 2.51 -6.49 5.49
C ASP A 162 2.87 -5.07 4.99
N PRO A 163 3.22 -4.88 3.71
CA PRO A 163 3.73 -3.61 3.20
C PRO A 163 2.68 -2.50 3.15
N ILE A 164 1.39 -2.81 3.38
CA ILE A 164 0.29 -1.85 3.38
C ILE A 164 -0.09 -1.48 4.81
N THR A 165 -0.27 -2.47 5.68
CA THR A 165 -0.73 -2.23 7.07
C THR A 165 0.40 -2.06 8.06
N MET A 166 1.64 -2.43 7.69
CA MET A 166 2.81 -2.50 8.57
C MET A 166 2.63 -3.43 9.77
N MET A 167 1.63 -4.32 9.71
CA MET A 167 1.37 -5.33 10.72
C MET A 167 2.10 -6.63 10.37
N PRO A 168 2.46 -7.49 11.34
CA PRO A 168 3.07 -8.78 11.05
C PRO A 168 2.26 -9.62 10.05
N LEU A 169 2.97 -10.36 9.20
CA LEU A 169 2.39 -11.31 8.27
C LEU A 169 1.88 -12.55 9.03
N LEU A 170 0.58 -12.65 9.28
CA LEU A 170 -0.07 -13.72 10.05
C LEU A 170 -1.02 -14.60 9.22
N ASP A 171 -1.40 -14.16 8.03
CA ASP A 171 -2.06 -14.98 7.01
C ASP A 171 -1.49 -14.61 5.63
N PRO A 172 -0.21 -14.95 5.38
CA PRO A 172 0.52 -14.46 4.23
C PRO A 172 0.12 -15.19 2.94
N ILE A 173 -0.14 -14.40 1.89
CA ILE A 173 -0.32 -14.89 0.52
C ILE A 173 0.72 -14.25 -0.40
N GLU A 174 1.26 -15.04 -1.32
CA GLU A 174 2.19 -14.60 -2.34
C GLU A 174 1.43 -14.26 -3.62
N ILE A 175 1.66 -13.07 -4.18
CA ILE A 175 1.16 -12.69 -5.50
C ILE A 175 2.19 -11.79 -6.17
N ASN A 176 2.52 -12.05 -7.45
CA ASN A 176 3.54 -11.31 -8.20
C ASN A 176 4.87 -11.17 -7.44
N LYS A 177 5.32 -12.24 -6.79
CA LYS A 177 6.57 -12.26 -6.00
C LYS A 177 6.59 -11.29 -4.82
N ARG A 178 5.41 -10.83 -4.37
CA ARG A 178 5.19 -10.02 -3.16
C ARG A 178 4.36 -10.82 -2.17
N VAL A 179 4.39 -10.40 -0.90
CA VAL A 179 3.62 -11.06 0.16
C VAL A 179 2.76 -10.02 0.89
N TYR A 180 1.50 -10.38 1.15
CA TYR A 180 0.51 -9.57 1.87
C TYR A 180 -0.25 -10.45 2.85
N ASN A 181 -0.84 -9.87 3.89
CA ASN A 181 -1.92 -10.56 4.60
C ASN A 181 -3.14 -10.71 3.67
N ARG A 182 -3.75 -11.90 3.69
CA ARG A 182 -4.91 -12.26 2.86
C ARG A 182 -6.04 -11.25 2.97
N ASP A 183 -6.35 -10.80 4.18
CA ASP A 183 -7.42 -9.83 4.42
C ASP A 183 -7.08 -8.46 3.80
N THR A 184 -5.83 -8.01 3.90
CA THR A 184 -5.34 -6.78 3.27
C THR A 184 -5.57 -6.82 1.76
N ALA A 185 -5.06 -7.86 1.10
CA ALA A 185 -5.17 -8.03 -0.35
C ALA A 185 -6.64 -8.20 -0.78
N SER A 186 -7.44 -8.95 -0.02
CA SER A 186 -8.87 -9.16 -0.29
C SER A 186 -9.64 -7.85 -0.25
N ASN A 187 -9.36 -6.99 0.72
CA ASN A 187 -9.99 -5.68 0.84
C ASN A 187 -9.58 -4.76 -0.31
N LEU A 188 -8.31 -4.79 -0.73
CA LEU A 188 -7.85 -4.01 -1.88
C LEU A 188 -8.53 -4.47 -3.18
N ILE A 189 -8.73 -5.79 -3.37
CA ILE A 189 -9.41 -6.34 -4.55
C ILE A 189 -10.88 -5.91 -4.56
N LYS A 190 -11.58 -6.09 -3.43
CA LYS A 190 -13.00 -5.70 -3.30
C LYS A 190 -13.21 -4.22 -3.59
N ASN A 191 -12.24 -3.38 -3.23
CA ASN A 191 -12.29 -1.94 -3.46
C ASN A 191 -11.88 -1.52 -4.89
N GLY A 192 -11.55 -2.46 -5.78
CA GLY A 192 -11.03 -2.18 -7.12
C GLY A 192 -9.67 -1.49 -7.12
N LYS A 193 -8.94 -1.56 -6.00
CA LYS A 193 -7.67 -0.86 -5.75
C LYS A 193 -6.45 -1.77 -5.82
N PHE A 194 -6.63 -3.07 -6.03
CA PHE A 194 -5.52 -4.01 -6.07
C PHE A 194 -4.87 -4.05 -7.47
N GLN A 195 -3.99 -3.08 -7.68
CA GLN A 195 -2.96 -3.13 -8.69
C GLN A 195 -1.63 -3.37 -7.99
N ASP A 196 -0.73 -4.08 -8.65
CA ASP A 196 0.63 -4.24 -8.12
C ASP A 196 1.24 -2.84 -7.89
N PRO A 197 1.65 -2.50 -6.66
CA PRO A 197 2.11 -1.15 -6.35
C PRO A 197 3.42 -0.78 -7.07
N PHE A 198 4.13 -1.77 -7.63
CA PHE A 198 5.40 -1.59 -8.33
C PHE A 198 5.23 -1.70 -9.86
N THR A 199 4.44 -2.64 -10.37
CA THR A 199 4.26 -2.85 -11.82
C THR A 199 2.99 -2.21 -12.40
N ARG A 200 2.02 -1.83 -11.55
CA ARG A 200 0.68 -1.35 -11.92
C ARG A 200 -0.13 -2.34 -12.75
N GLU A 201 0.31 -3.60 -12.81
CA GLU A 201 -0.41 -4.65 -13.49
C GLU A 201 -1.66 -5.03 -12.69
N THR A 202 -2.70 -5.42 -13.41
CA THR A 202 -3.90 -5.97 -12.77
C THR A 202 -3.52 -7.30 -12.16
N ILE A 203 -3.71 -7.43 -10.85
CA ILE A 203 -3.37 -8.67 -10.15
C ILE A 203 -4.49 -9.67 -10.39
N ASP A 204 -4.14 -10.83 -10.95
CA ASP A 204 -5.04 -11.97 -11.04
C ASP A 204 -5.03 -12.74 -9.70
N PRO A 205 -6.12 -12.72 -8.92
CA PRO A 205 -6.17 -13.40 -7.62
C PRO A 205 -5.97 -14.91 -7.74
N THR A 206 -6.22 -15.52 -8.90
CA THR A 206 -6.07 -16.96 -9.10
C THR A 206 -4.61 -17.41 -9.14
N THR A 207 -3.69 -16.50 -9.44
CA THR A 207 -2.24 -16.76 -9.46
C THR A 207 -1.62 -16.79 -8.06
N ALA A 208 -2.38 -16.34 -7.06
CA ALA A 208 -1.94 -16.25 -5.68
C ALA A 208 -1.68 -17.62 -5.05
N LYS A 209 -0.63 -17.70 -4.24
CA LYS A 209 -0.19 -18.91 -3.53
C LYS A 209 -0.13 -18.66 -2.02
N SER A 210 -0.11 -19.73 -1.24
CA SER A 210 0.23 -19.63 0.19
C SER A 210 1.68 -19.18 0.34
N ALA A 211 1.93 -18.27 1.28
CA ALA A 211 3.25 -17.82 1.68
C ALA A 211 3.56 -18.21 3.13
N ASP A 212 3.12 -19.40 3.57
CA ASP A 212 3.26 -19.90 4.94
C ASP A 212 4.73 -19.90 5.42
N TYR A 213 5.69 -19.97 4.50
CA TYR A 213 7.12 -19.83 4.79
C TYR A 213 7.47 -18.51 5.50
N MET A 214 6.67 -17.45 5.35
CA MET A 214 6.87 -16.19 6.08
C MET A 214 6.54 -16.32 7.58
N LEU A 215 5.65 -17.23 7.95
CA LEU A 215 5.42 -17.54 9.38
C LEU A 215 6.65 -18.21 9.99
N ASP A 216 7.25 -19.15 9.25
CA ASP A 216 8.51 -19.78 9.64
C ASP A 216 9.64 -18.74 9.69
N ALA A 217 9.64 -17.74 8.79
CA ALA A 217 10.61 -16.65 8.78
C ALA A 217 10.55 -15.78 10.04
N ILE A 218 9.34 -15.43 10.49
CA ILE A 218 9.13 -14.67 11.74
C ILE A 218 9.71 -15.44 12.94
N VAL A 219 9.43 -16.74 13.02
CA VAL A 219 9.90 -17.60 14.13
C VAL A 219 11.43 -17.73 14.10
N GLN A 220 12.00 -17.98 12.92
CA GLN A 220 13.44 -18.24 12.77
C GLN A 220 14.31 -16.98 12.85
N HIS A 221 13.73 -15.78 12.80
CA HIS A 221 14.51 -14.56 12.98
C HIS A 221 15.23 -14.50 14.34
N ASP A 222 14.62 -15.04 15.40
CA ASP A 222 15.24 -15.13 16.73
C ASP A 222 16.50 -16.02 16.73
N GLU A 223 16.53 -17.05 15.88
CA GLU A 223 17.70 -17.93 15.71
C GLU A 223 18.87 -17.16 15.10
N VAL A 224 18.61 -16.33 14.09
CA VAL A 224 19.62 -15.46 13.45
C VAL A 224 20.20 -14.46 14.45
N LYS A 225 19.34 -13.87 15.29
CA LYS A 225 19.82 -12.97 16.36
C LYS A 225 20.73 -13.68 17.36
N GLN A 226 20.52 -14.99 17.57
CA GLN A 226 21.37 -15.85 18.40
C GLN A 226 22.61 -16.39 17.66
N GLY A 227 22.86 -15.99 16.41
CA GLY A 227 23.98 -16.47 15.60
C GLY A 227 23.83 -17.89 15.08
N LYS A 228 22.61 -18.44 15.11
CA LYS A 228 22.29 -19.74 14.52
C LYS A 228 21.81 -19.56 13.10
N LYS A 229 22.24 -20.46 12.22
CA LYS A 229 21.79 -20.47 10.83
C LYS A 229 20.35 -21.03 10.75
N PRO A 230 19.37 -20.25 10.26
CA PRO A 230 17.98 -20.69 10.19
C PRO A 230 17.76 -21.64 9.02
N ALA A 231 16.84 -22.59 9.17
CA ALA A 231 16.52 -23.60 8.14
C ALA A 231 15.97 -22.98 6.84
N LEU A 232 15.31 -21.82 6.93
CA LEU A 232 14.73 -21.13 5.78
C LEU A 232 15.80 -20.66 4.78
N LEU A 233 17.00 -20.36 5.26
CA LEU A 233 18.10 -19.84 4.44
C LEU A 233 18.61 -20.88 3.44
N ASP A 234 18.58 -22.16 3.81
CA ASP A 234 18.95 -23.25 2.90
C ASP A 234 17.78 -23.66 1.99
N SER A 235 16.57 -23.73 2.52
CA SER A 235 15.39 -24.16 1.75
C SER A 235 14.92 -23.16 0.71
N HIS A 236 15.22 -21.86 0.88
CA HIS A 236 14.75 -20.78 0.00
C HIS A 236 15.87 -19.91 -0.58
N LYS A 237 17.12 -20.42 -0.61
CA LYS A 237 18.31 -19.67 -1.05
C LYS A 237 18.15 -18.94 -2.41
N ASN A 238 17.42 -19.55 -3.35
CA ASN A 238 17.24 -19.03 -4.70
C ASN A 238 15.82 -18.47 -4.93
N THR A 239 15.13 -18.06 -3.86
CA THR A 239 13.79 -17.46 -3.98
C THR A 239 13.83 -16.19 -4.82
N ASP A 240 12.81 -16.01 -5.66
CA ASP A 240 12.54 -14.77 -6.39
C ASP A 240 11.45 -13.93 -5.72
N VAL A 241 10.90 -14.39 -4.60
CA VAL A 241 9.94 -13.64 -3.79
C VAL A 241 10.66 -12.54 -3.03
N HIS A 242 10.31 -11.30 -3.33
CA HIS A 242 11.09 -10.13 -2.91
C HIS A 242 11.28 -10.01 -1.40
N PRO A 243 10.22 -10.00 -0.56
CA PRO A 243 10.42 -9.88 0.89
C PRO A 243 11.30 -10.99 1.46
N LEU A 244 11.13 -12.22 0.98
CA LEU A 244 11.94 -13.34 1.46
C LEU A 244 13.40 -13.21 1.01
N LYS A 245 13.64 -12.83 -0.25
CA LYS A 245 14.98 -12.62 -0.78
C LYS A 245 15.73 -11.55 0.00
N ASP A 246 15.08 -10.42 0.25
CA ASP A 246 15.66 -9.29 0.97
C ASP A 246 15.97 -9.69 2.42
N LEU A 247 15.05 -10.43 3.07
CA LEU A 247 15.24 -10.95 4.42
C LEU A 247 16.44 -11.91 4.52
N LEU A 248 16.58 -12.84 3.57
CA LEU A 248 17.70 -13.78 3.57
C LEU A 248 19.05 -13.06 3.43
N GLN A 249 19.12 -12.02 2.59
CA GLN A 249 20.33 -11.19 2.47
C GLN A 249 20.67 -10.50 3.80
N VAL A 250 19.67 -9.94 4.49
CA VAL A 250 19.84 -9.32 5.81
C VAL A 250 20.37 -10.35 6.83
N TRP A 251 19.85 -11.57 6.80
CA TRP A 251 20.31 -12.65 7.69
C TRP A 251 21.75 -13.08 7.41
N GLU A 252 22.13 -13.22 6.14
CA GLU A 252 23.52 -13.53 5.76
C GLU A 252 24.49 -12.46 6.26
N ASP A 253 24.14 -11.18 6.13
CA ASP A 253 24.94 -10.06 6.62
C ASP A 253 25.08 -10.07 8.15
N LEU A 254 24.01 -10.38 8.88
CA LEU A 254 24.00 -10.46 10.34
C LEU A 254 24.89 -11.61 10.84
N LEU A 255 24.74 -12.81 10.28
CA LEU A 255 25.54 -13.98 10.64
C LEU A 255 27.03 -13.78 10.34
N SER A 256 27.34 -13.09 9.23
CA SER A 256 28.71 -12.77 8.85
C SER A 256 29.37 -11.79 9.84
N LYS A 257 28.64 -10.73 10.26
CA LYS A 257 29.14 -9.76 11.24
C LYS A 257 29.38 -10.39 12.61
N GLN A 258 28.47 -11.24 13.08
CA GLN A 258 28.63 -11.94 14.36
C GLN A 258 29.83 -12.89 14.37
N SER A 259 30.06 -13.59 13.25
CA SER A 259 31.22 -14.47 13.09
C SER A 259 32.55 -13.71 13.16
N GLN A 260 32.63 -12.50 12.58
CA GLN A 260 33.83 -11.66 12.65
C GLN A 260 34.08 -11.12 14.07
N THR A 261 33.02 -10.79 14.81
CA THR A 261 33.11 -10.25 16.17
C THR A 261 33.69 -11.28 17.15
N MET A 262 33.36 -12.57 16.97
CA MET A 262 33.93 -13.66 17.79
C MET A 262 35.39 -14.00 17.49
N ILE A 263 35.94 -13.60 16.33
CA ILE A 263 37.36 -13.84 16.00
C ILE A 263 38.27 -12.77 16.64
N HIS A 264 37.71 -11.61 17.00
CA HIS A 264 38.46 -10.46 17.51
C HIS A 264 38.23 -10.20 19.01
N SER A 265 37.51 -11.09 19.70
CA SER A 265 37.27 -11.07 21.15
C SER A 265 38.09 -12.16 21.83
#